data_AF-A0A1C4YE48-F1
#
_entry.id   AF-A0A1C4YE48-F1
#
_cell.length_a   1.000
_cell.length_b   1.000
_cell.length_c   1.000
_cell.angle_alpha   90.00
_cell.angle_beta   90.00
_cell.angle_gamma   90.00
#
_symmetry.space_group_name_H-M   'P 1'
#
loop_
_entity.id
_entity.type
_entity.pdbx_description
1 polymer ?
#
loop_
_entity_poly.entity_id
_entity_poly.type
_entity_poly.pdbx_seq_one_letter_code
_entity_poly.pdbx_strand_id
1 'polypeptide(L)'
;MIIEVTDVGALEQAVLDDVDATPFHAQPGHSEADARAEARQGVQGDPVGAVAWIANAEDMIPDFPGITVVGSTQRVADAEGDIEIDERPDFAKLFPLCTCGKGDCAACSEFQLTPPTAAVMWAVAQILADQAYDDVIEHGDDLVTDVGAWVLFGDYPRITWQQDAVWRRQAARAFDDLTADLDAGGRPRPTCPGEEMAFHLLLRNARDAQEDGWGMRPDELAMLPEHADDYDWDTAYEVLLQDDDILHLFDAQLDGVEDPDSDQNRFMRMGDYRPAAWFRPFSNATPRDGRRPFRR
;
A
#
# COMPACT_ATOMS: atom_id res chain seq x y z
N MET A 1 1.36 -15.56 13.33
CA MET A 1 1.83 -16.43 14.44
C MET A 1 3.34 -16.50 14.34
N ILE A 2 4.07 -16.32 15.45
CA ILE A 2 5.53 -16.46 15.48
C ILE A 2 5.86 -17.82 16.08
N ILE A 3 6.72 -18.58 15.39
CA ILE A 3 7.17 -19.91 15.84
C ILE A 3 8.68 -19.86 15.95
N GLU A 4 9.20 -20.16 17.14
CA GLU A 4 10.64 -20.38 17.34
C GLU A 4 10.95 -21.85 17.01
N VAL A 5 11.73 -22.08 15.96
CA VAL A 5 12.22 -23.42 15.62
C VAL A 5 13.49 -23.70 16.42
N THR A 6 13.34 -24.46 17.50
CA THR A 6 14.44 -24.77 18.44
C THR A 6 15.36 -25.89 17.97
N ASP A 7 14.89 -26.75 17.06
CA ASP A 7 15.68 -27.83 16.44
C ASP A 7 15.17 -28.08 15.01
N VAL A 8 15.93 -27.57 14.04
CA VAL A 8 15.59 -27.66 12.61
C VAL A 8 15.61 -29.10 12.11
N GLY A 9 16.60 -29.90 12.56
CA GLY A 9 16.74 -31.28 12.08
C GLY A 9 15.64 -32.19 12.61
N ALA A 10 15.23 -31.99 13.88
CA ALA A 10 14.11 -32.72 14.45
C ALA A 10 12.77 -32.32 13.78
N LEU A 11 12.58 -31.03 13.49
CA LEU A 11 11.41 -30.54 12.77
C LEU A 11 11.33 -31.14 11.37
N GLU A 12 12.40 -31.05 10.58
CA GLU A 12 12.45 -31.59 9.21
C GLU A 12 12.10 -33.08 9.20
N GLN A 13 12.70 -33.87 10.08
CA GLN A 13 12.42 -35.31 10.15
C GLN A 13 10.96 -35.59 10.52
N ALA A 14 10.42 -34.88 11.51
CA ALA A 14 9.03 -35.07 11.95
C ALA A 14 8.04 -34.71 10.83
N VAL A 15 8.30 -33.64 10.07
CA VAL A 15 7.46 -33.22 8.96
C VAL A 15 7.56 -34.20 7.79
N LEU A 16 8.76 -34.71 7.46
CA LEU A 16 8.91 -35.73 6.42
C LEU A 16 8.17 -37.03 6.78
N ASP A 17 8.18 -37.43 8.06
CA ASP A 17 7.41 -38.58 8.53
C ASP A 17 5.90 -38.33 8.42
N ASP A 18 5.44 -37.11 8.69
CA ASP A 18 4.03 -36.71 8.54
C ASP A 18 3.58 -36.62 7.07
N VAL A 19 4.42 -36.09 6.19
CA VAL A 19 4.24 -36.17 4.73
C VAL A 19 4.11 -37.62 4.27
N ASP A 20 4.89 -38.54 4.84
CA ASP A 20 4.80 -39.97 4.53
C ASP A 20 3.53 -40.64 5.08
N ALA A 21 2.98 -40.15 6.18
CA ALA A 21 1.72 -40.62 6.73
C ALA A 21 0.47 -40.04 6.03
N THR A 22 0.61 -38.87 5.40
CA THR A 22 -0.51 -38.13 4.82
C THR A 22 -1.04 -38.78 3.54
N PRO A 23 -2.37 -38.97 3.41
CA PRO A 23 -2.99 -39.40 2.16
C PRO A 23 -3.01 -38.24 1.15
N PHE A 24 -2.47 -38.47 -0.05
CA PHE A 24 -2.50 -37.49 -1.13
C PHE A 24 -3.61 -37.82 -2.13
N HIS A 25 -4.34 -36.81 -2.57
CA HIS A 25 -5.25 -36.92 -3.69
C HIS A 25 -4.55 -36.46 -4.97
N ALA A 26 -4.37 -37.39 -5.90
CA ALA A 26 -3.75 -37.08 -7.18
C ALA A 26 -4.68 -36.24 -8.06
N GLN A 27 -4.16 -35.12 -8.58
CA GLN A 27 -4.83 -34.38 -9.63
C GLN A 27 -4.83 -35.17 -10.96
N PRO A 28 -5.79 -34.94 -11.86
CA PRO A 28 -5.79 -35.58 -13.18
C PRO A 28 -4.46 -35.40 -13.91
N GLY A 29 -3.76 -36.50 -14.19
CA GLY A 29 -2.47 -36.49 -14.90
C GLY A 29 -1.23 -36.59 -14.02
N HIS A 30 -1.37 -36.58 -12.69
CA HIS A 30 -0.28 -36.84 -11.73
C HIS A 30 -0.57 -38.12 -10.94
N SER A 31 0.46 -38.79 -10.44
CA SER A 31 0.27 -39.89 -9.49
C SER A 31 0.34 -39.38 -8.05
N GLU A 32 -0.22 -40.15 -7.10
CA GLU A 32 -0.08 -39.84 -5.66
C GLU A 32 1.40 -39.85 -5.23
N ALA A 33 2.23 -40.63 -5.90
CA ALA A 33 3.67 -40.67 -5.65
C ALA A 33 4.36 -39.37 -6.10
N ASP A 34 3.91 -38.76 -7.19
CA ASP A 34 4.45 -37.48 -7.67
C ASP A 34 4.07 -36.34 -6.71
N ALA A 35 2.80 -36.27 -6.30
CA ALA A 35 2.33 -35.27 -5.33
C ALA A 35 3.07 -35.37 -3.99
N ARG A 36 3.33 -36.59 -3.52
CA ARG A 36 4.12 -36.82 -2.31
C ARG A 36 5.58 -36.42 -2.49
N ALA A 37 6.19 -36.72 -3.64
CA ALA A 37 7.57 -36.34 -3.93
C ALA A 37 7.73 -34.81 -3.96
N GLU A 38 6.77 -34.09 -4.53
CA GLU A 38 6.72 -32.62 -4.53
C GLU A 38 6.61 -32.06 -3.11
N ALA A 39 5.71 -32.60 -2.28
CA ALA A 39 5.59 -32.21 -0.89
C ALA A 39 6.89 -32.41 -0.10
N ARG A 40 7.57 -33.56 -0.29
CA ARG A 40 8.89 -33.82 0.32
C ARG A 40 9.94 -32.82 -0.16
N GLN A 41 9.94 -32.48 -1.44
CA GLN A 41 10.89 -31.51 -2.00
C GLN A 41 10.70 -30.12 -1.40
N GLY A 42 9.45 -29.73 -1.07
CA GLY A 42 9.16 -28.48 -0.40
C GLY A 42 9.56 -28.42 1.08
N VAL A 43 9.89 -29.55 1.71
CA VAL A 43 10.29 -29.62 3.14
C VAL A 43 11.79 -29.84 3.30
N GLN A 44 12.40 -30.61 2.40
CA GLN A 44 13.76 -31.10 2.58
C GLN A 44 14.79 -29.96 2.56
N GLY A 45 15.49 -29.77 3.68
CA GLY A 45 16.43 -28.67 3.89
C GLY A 45 15.80 -27.28 3.96
N ASP A 46 14.47 -27.17 4.06
CA ASP A 46 13.73 -25.91 4.11
C ASP A 46 12.88 -25.83 5.40
N PRO A 47 13.37 -25.18 6.46
CA PRO A 47 12.61 -25.02 7.71
C PRO A 47 11.34 -24.20 7.51
N VAL A 48 11.30 -23.25 6.56
CA VAL A 48 10.11 -22.45 6.25
C VAL A 48 9.06 -23.35 5.62
N GLY A 49 9.46 -24.16 4.64
CA GLY A 49 8.61 -25.18 4.02
C GLY A 49 8.09 -26.21 5.03
N ALA A 50 8.93 -26.65 5.98
CA ALA A 50 8.54 -27.56 7.05
C ALA A 50 7.47 -26.94 7.99
N VAL A 51 7.64 -25.67 8.38
CA VAL A 51 6.64 -24.95 9.20
C VAL A 51 5.35 -24.70 8.41
N ALA A 52 5.44 -24.38 7.12
CA ALA A 52 4.27 -24.17 6.26
C ALA A 52 3.41 -25.43 6.15
N TRP A 53 4.02 -26.61 6.09
CA TRP A 53 3.30 -27.89 6.09
C TRP A 53 2.44 -28.05 7.34
N ILE A 54 3.02 -27.89 8.54
CA ILE A 54 2.30 -28.11 9.80
C ILE A 54 1.35 -26.98 10.20
N ALA A 55 1.57 -25.77 9.67
CA ALA A 55 0.74 -24.61 9.97
C ALA A 55 -0.53 -24.55 9.09
N ASN A 56 -0.71 -25.52 8.18
CA ASN A 56 -1.79 -25.53 7.22
C ASN A 56 -3.17 -25.43 7.88
N ALA A 57 -3.82 -24.29 7.68
CA ALA A 57 -5.10 -23.98 8.30
C ALA A 57 -6.24 -24.94 7.88
N GLU A 58 -6.15 -25.54 6.69
CA GLU A 58 -7.09 -26.57 6.25
C GLU A 58 -7.04 -27.82 7.14
N ASP A 59 -5.84 -28.24 7.54
CA ASP A 59 -5.63 -29.43 8.38
C ASP A 59 -5.95 -29.16 9.86
N MET A 60 -6.01 -27.89 10.27
CA MET A 60 -6.37 -27.48 11.63
C MET A 60 -7.87 -27.45 11.89
N ILE A 61 -8.71 -27.47 10.84
CA ILE A 61 -10.17 -27.50 10.97
C ILE A 61 -10.65 -28.93 10.67
N PRO A 62 -10.84 -29.79 11.69
CA PRO A 62 -11.31 -31.15 11.46
C PRO A 62 -12.71 -31.13 10.82
N ASP A 63 -13.02 -32.15 10.02
CA ASP A 63 -14.35 -32.35 9.41
C ASP A 63 -15.46 -32.23 10.46
N PHE A 64 -16.10 -31.06 10.49
CA PHE A 64 -17.12 -30.73 11.47
C PHE A 64 -18.49 -30.60 10.78
N PRO A 65 -19.54 -31.27 11.29
CA PRO A 65 -20.87 -31.17 10.71
C PRO A 65 -21.34 -29.71 10.62
N GLY A 66 -21.62 -29.24 9.42
CA GLY A 66 -22.07 -27.87 9.15
C GLY A 66 -20.97 -26.87 8.79
N ILE A 67 -19.71 -27.31 8.68
CA ILE A 67 -18.58 -26.48 8.23
C ILE A 67 -18.00 -27.12 6.97
N THR A 68 -17.67 -26.30 5.97
CA THR A 68 -16.95 -26.70 4.78
C THR A 68 -15.86 -25.67 4.53
N VAL A 69 -14.61 -26.10 4.56
CA VAL A 69 -13.48 -25.24 4.20
C VAL A 69 -13.48 -25.10 2.69
N VAL A 70 -13.68 -23.88 2.20
CA VAL A 70 -13.72 -23.56 0.76
C VAL A 70 -12.35 -23.16 0.21
N GLY A 71 -11.39 -22.93 1.10
CA GLY A 71 -9.99 -22.64 0.80
C GLY A 71 -9.31 -21.96 1.99
N SER A 72 -7.98 -21.98 2.00
CA SER A 72 -7.15 -21.25 2.95
C SER A 72 -6.00 -20.55 2.23
N THR A 73 -5.53 -19.45 2.81
CA THR A 73 -4.27 -18.82 2.41
C THR A 73 -3.39 -18.70 3.63
N GLN A 74 -2.14 -19.16 3.49
CA GLN A 74 -1.13 -19.05 4.52
C GLN A 74 0.21 -18.70 3.90
N ARG A 75 1.01 -17.94 4.63
CA ARG A 75 2.38 -17.61 4.26
C ARG A 75 3.28 -17.79 5.48
N VAL A 76 4.36 -18.53 5.27
CA VAL A 76 5.46 -18.63 6.23
C VAL A 76 6.68 -18.01 5.58
N ALA A 77 7.43 -17.24 6.35
CA ALA A 77 8.67 -16.62 5.93
C ALA A 77 9.68 -16.73 7.07
N ASP A 78 10.96 -16.75 6.72
CA ASP A 78 12.02 -16.68 7.72
C ASP A 78 12.04 -15.30 8.37
N ALA A 79 12.28 -15.29 9.67
CA ALA A 79 12.26 -14.12 10.52
C ALA A 79 13.71 -13.73 10.89
N GLU A 80 14.56 -13.47 9.90
CA GLU A 80 15.88 -12.89 10.15
C GLU A 80 15.76 -11.37 10.39
N GLY A 81 15.61 -10.97 11.66
CA GLY A 81 15.50 -9.57 12.09
C GLY A 81 14.37 -9.35 13.10
N ASP A 82 14.29 -8.15 13.69
CA ASP A 82 13.09 -7.74 14.44
C ASP A 82 11.88 -8.00 13.55
N ILE A 83 11.05 -8.97 13.94
CA ILE A 83 9.82 -9.30 13.22
C ILE A 83 8.90 -8.08 13.40
N GLU A 84 8.94 -7.16 12.45
CA GLU A 84 7.77 -6.35 12.14
C GLU A 84 6.72 -7.36 11.66
N ILE A 85 5.96 -7.89 12.61
CA ILE A 85 4.60 -8.31 12.31
C ILE A 85 4.03 -7.11 11.56
N ASP A 86 3.52 -7.32 10.35
CA ASP A 86 2.76 -6.31 9.61
C ASP A 86 1.52 -5.99 10.47
N GLU A 87 1.74 -5.23 11.56
CA GLU A 87 0.74 -4.72 12.50
C GLU A 87 0.05 -3.61 11.75
N ARG A 88 -0.75 -4.05 10.78
CA ARG A 88 -1.65 -3.17 10.06
C ARG A 88 -2.47 -2.40 11.08
N PRO A 89 -2.69 -1.10 10.85
CA PRO A 89 -3.45 -0.31 11.78
C PRO A 89 -4.85 -0.87 12.02
N ASP A 90 -5.33 -0.79 13.26
CA ASP A 90 -6.73 -1.06 13.57
C ASP A 90 -7.59 0.10 13.06
N PHE A 91 -7.94 0.06 11.77
CA PHE A 91 -8.68 1.13 11.10
C PHE A 91 -10.05 1.38 11.72
N ALA A 92 -10.70 0.35 12.27
CA ALA A 92 -11.98 0.51 12.97
C ALA A 92 -11.83 1.38 14.23
N LYS A 93 -10.70 1.26 14.93
CA LYS A 93 -10.37 2.08 16.09
C LYS A 93 -9.85 3.47 15.71
N LEU A 94 -9.04 3.57 14.66
CA LEU A 94 -8.42 4.83 14.23
C LEU A 94 -9.41 5.77 13.54
N PHE A 95 -10.38 5.23 12.80
CA PHE A 95 -11.38 5.98 12.04
C PHE A 95 -12.80 5.69 12.56
N PRO A 96 -13.11 6.01 13.82
CA PRO A 96 -14.41 5.67 14.40
C PRO A 96 -15.54 6.38 13.66
N LEU A 97 -16.55 5.61 13.27
CA LEU A 97 -17.71 6.13 12.55
C LEU A 97 -18.66 6.90 13.48
N CYS A 98 -19.07 8.10 13.06
CA CYS A 98 -20.14 8.85 13.69
C CYS A 98 -21.41 8.79 12.84
N THR A 99 -22.50 8.32 13.45
CA THR A 99 -23.81 8.12 12.80
C THR A 99 -24.90 9.01 13.40
N CYS A 100 -24.53 10.11 14.06
CA CYS A 100 -25.48 10.92 14.84
C CYS A 100 -26.47 11.72 13.98
N GLY A 101 -26.20 11.90 12.69
CA GLY A 101 -27.08 12.55 11.72
C GLY A 101 -27.33 14.05 11.96
N LYS A 102 -26.48 14.71 12.76
CA LYS A 102 -26.61 16.15 13.05
C LYS A 102 -25.78 16.96 12.06
N GLY A 103 -26.40 17.95 11.41
CA GLY A 103 -25.75 18.80 10.41
C GLY A 103 -24.65 19.72 10.97
N ASP A 104 -24.53 19.88 12.29
CA ASP A 104 -23.49 20.66 12.96
C ASP A 104 -22.44 19.77 13.68
N CYS A 105 -22.48 18.46 13.47
CA CYS A 105 -21.53 17.55 14.11
C CYS A 105 -20.19 17.55 13.38
N ALA A 106 -19.17 18.14 14.00
CA ALA A 106 -17.80 18.15 13.48
C ALA A 106 -17.20 16.77 13.13
N ALA A 107 -17.81 15.66 13.60
CA ALA A 107 -17.37 14.31 13.25
C ALA A 107 -18.00 13.77 11.94
N CYS A 108 -19.22 14.19 11.58
CA CYS A 108 -19.97 13.63 10.43
C CYS A 108 -20.67 14.68 9.54
N SER A 109 -20.41 15.99 9.71
CA SER A 109 -21.11 17.05 8.96
C SER A 109 -20.48 17.45 7.62
N GLU A 110 -19.22 17.11 7.38
CA GLU A 110 -18.51 17.45 6.14
C GLU A 110 -18.23 16.19 5.32
N PHE A 111 -17.23 15.43 5.76
CA PHE A 111 -16.80 14.17 5.18
C PHE A 111 -16.24 13.33 6.30
N GLN A 112 -16.50 12.03 6.30
CA GLN A 112 -15.92 11.11 7.25
C GLN A 112 -15.08 10.09 6.49
N LEU A 113 -13.77 10.16 6.66
CA LEU A 113 -12.89 9.13 6.12
C LEU A 113 -13.17 7.82 6.87
N THR A 114 -13.83 6.87 6.22
CA THR A 114 -14.29 5.63 6.85
C THR A 114 -13.15 4.63 7.02
N PRO A 115 -13.26 3.67 7.97
CA PRO A 115 -12.25 2.63 8.16
C PRO A 115 -11.86 1.88 6.87
N PRO A 116 -12.81 1.36 6.05
CA PRO A 116 -12.43 0.64 4.84
C PRO A 116 -11.77 1.56 3.79
N THR A 117 -12.23 2.81 3.66
CA THR A 117 -11.62 3.79 2.74
C THR A 117 -10.18 4.10 3.16
N ALA A 118 -9.96 4.36 4.46
CA ALA A 118 -8.62 4.59 5.01
C ALA A 118 -7.70 3.37 4.84
N ALA A 119 -8.22 2.15 5.02
CA ALA A 119 -7.46 0.92 4.86
C ALA A 119 -6.98 0.74 3.41
N VAL A 120 -7.84 0.98 2.42
CA VAL A 120 -7.47 0.93 0.99
C VAL A 120 -6.41 1.98 0.70
N MET A 121 -6.62 3.23 1.13
CA MET A 121 -5.65 4.30 0.92
C MET A 121 -4.29 3.97 1.56
N TRP A 122 -4.29 3.41 2.76
CA TRP A 122 -3.06 3.01 3.44
C TRP A 122 -2.31 1.94 2.63
N ALA A 123 -2.98 0.87 2.22
CA ALA A 123 -2.34 -0.20 1.47
C ALA A 123 -1.81 0.29 0.12
N VAL A 124 -2.57 1.14 -0.58
CA VAL A 124 -2.13 1.70 -1.87
C VAL A 124 -0.98 2.67 -1.68
N ALA A 125 -0.96 3.49 -0.64
CA ALA A 125 0.17 4.38 -0.36
C ALA A 125 1.47 3.59 -0.12
N GLN A 126 1.38 2.47 0.61
CA GLN A 126 2.52 1.56 0.80
C GLN A 126 3.02 0.98 -0.53
N ILE A 127 2.12 0.51 -1.39
CA ILE A 127 2.45 -0.05 -2.70
C ILE A 127 3.09 1.01 -3.61
N LEU A 128 2.52 2.22 -3.67
CA LEU A 128 3.05 3.32 -4.47
C LEU A 128 4.43 3.76 -3.95
N ALA A 129 4.64 3.77 -2.63
CA ALA A 129 5.95 4.01 -2.06
C ALA A 129 6.97 2.98 -2.56
N ASP A 130 6.65 1.68 -2.47
CA ASP A 130 7.53 0.60 -2.93
C ASP A 130 7.84 0.73 -4.42
N GLN A 131 6.83 0.93 -5.25
CA GLN A 131 7.00 1.15 -6.70
C GLN A 131 7.89 2.36 -6.99
N ALA A 132 7.73 3.46 -6.25
CA ALA A 132 8.57 4.64 -6.39
C ALA A 132 10.03 4.37 -6.01
N TYR A 133 10.28 3.64 -4.92
CA TYR A 133 11.65 3.30 -4.52
C TYR A 133 12.28 2.28 -5.49
N ASP A 134 11.51 1.33 -6.01
CA ASP A 134 11.95 0.40 -7.04
C ASP A 134 12.36 1.15 -8.32
N ASP A 135 11.56 2.11 -8.78
CA ASP A 135 11.93 2.97 -9.91
C ASP A 135 13.26 3.73 -9.64
N VAL A 136 13.50 4.20 -8.41
CA VAL A 136 14.78 4.83 -8.04
C VAL A 136 15.93 3.84 -8.11
N ILE A 137 15.73 2.61 -7.63
CA ILE A 137 16.78 1.58 -7.60
C ILE A 137 17.13 1.14 -9.02
N GLU A 138 16.11 0.97 -9.88
CA GLU A 138 16.28 0.51 -11.25
C GLU A 138 16.88 1.59 -12.15
N HIS A 139 16.35 2.81 -12.11
CA HIS A 139 16.68 3.85 -13.09
C HIS A 139 17.58 4.97 -12.53
N GLY A 140 17.66 5.16 -11.22
CA GLY A 140 18.55 6.15 -10.59
C GLY A 140 18.31 7.58 -11.08
N ASP A 141 19.31 8.14 -11.78
CA ASP A 141 19.30 9.50 -12.34
C ASP A 141 18.84 9.53 -13.82
N ASP A 142 18.48 8.38 -14.40
CA ASP A 142 18.10 8.30 -15.82
C ASP A 142 16.85 9.14 -16.10
N LEU A 143 16.73 9.63 -17.33
CA LEU A 143 15.59 10.45 -17.74
C LEU A 143 14.39 9.56 -18.07
N VAL A 144 13.18 10.02 -17.74
CA VAL A 144 11.96 9.36 -18.22
C VAL A 144 11.80 9.69 -19.71
N THR A 145 12.19 8.76 -20.58
CA THR A 145 12.01 8.88 -22.05
C THR A 145 10.93 7.96 -22.60
N ASP A 146 10.66 6.85 -21.90
CA ASP A 146 9.59 5.90 -22.20
C ASP A 146 8.78 5.70 -20.92
N VAL A 147 7.56 6.24 -20.90
CA VAL A 147 6.67 6.20 -19.72
C VAL A 147 6.40 4.75 -19.29
N GLY A 148 6.29 3.81 -20.23
CA GLY A 148 5.99 2.41 -19.91
C GLY A 148 7.16 1.63 -19.29
N ALA A 149 8.37 2.21 -19.28
CA ALA A 149 9.53 1.61 -18.62
C ALA A 149 9.63 1.96 -17.13
N TRP A 150 8.81 2.90 -16.65
CA TRP A 150 8.77 3.35 -15.26
C TRP A 150 7.46 2.88 -14.65
N VAL A 151 7.51 2.32 -13.44
CA VAL A 151 6.31 1.81 -12.77
C VAL A 151 5.46 2.96 -12.25
N LEU A 152 6.09 4.00 -11.69
CA LEU A 152 5.39 5.14 -11.09
C LEU A 152 5.81 6.49 -11.66
N PHE A 153 7.11 6.79 -11.81
CA PHE A 153 7.52 8.15 -12.22
C PHE A 153 7.18 8.48 -13.67
N GLY A 154 6.76 7.49 -14.47
CA GLY A 154 6.12 7.71 -15.76
C GLY A 154 4.80 8.50 -15.64
N ASP A 155 4.09 8.36 -14.52
CA ASP A 155 2.81 9.02 -14.24
C ASP A 155 2.96 10.41 -13.62
N TYR A 156 4.19 10.85 -13.31
CA TYR A 156 4.44 12.21 -12.86
C TYR A 156 4.46 13.20 -14.04
N PRO A 157 4.22 14.50 -13.80
CA PRO A 157 4.20 15.48 -14.87
C PRO A 157 5.58 15.64 -15.50
N ARG A 158 5.62 15.92 -16.82
CA ARG A 158 6.84 15.91 -17.64
C ARG A 158 7.97 16.81 -17.14
N ILE A 159 7.64 17.87 -16.42
CA ILE A 159 8.64 18.78 -15.82
C ILE A 159 9.56 18.06 -14.81
N THR A 160 9.11 16.91 -14.28
CA THR A 160 9.84 16.10 -13.30
C THR A 160 10.71 15.01 -13.93
N TRP A 161 10.53 14.72 -15.23
CA TRP A 161 11.16 13.59 -15.90
C TRP A 161 12.69 13.66 -15.99
N GLN A 162 13.27 14.84 -15.74
CA GLN A 162 14.71 15.09 -15.71
C GLN A 162 15.29 15.21 -14.29
N GLN A 163 14.49 14.97 -13.26
CA GLN A 163 14.98 15.07 -11.88
C GLN A 163 15.83 13.86 -11.51
N ASP A 164 16.74 14.04 -10.55
CA ASP A 164 17.69 13.02 -10.12
C ASP A 164 17.08 12.03 -9.10
N ALA A 165 17.85 11.00 -8.76
CA ALA A 165 17.48 10.01 -7.75
C ALA A 165 17.20 10.63 -6.38
N VAL A 166 17.86 11.75 -6.02
CA VAL A 166 17.67 12.41 -4.72
C VAL A 166 16.29 13.06 -4.65
N TRP A 167 15.87 13.71 -5.73
CA TRP A 167 14.53 14.25 -5.87
C TRP A 167 13.49 13.13 -5.89
N ARG A 168 13.74 12.06 -6.64
CA ARG A 168 12.82 10.91 -6.75
C ARG A 168 12.65 10.18 -5.42
N ARG A 169 13.71 10.01 -4.62
CA ARG A 169 13.57 9.46 -3.25
C ARG A 169 12.70 10.34 -2.36
N GLN A 170 12.76 11.66 -2.51
CA GLN A 170 11.88 12.57 -1.77
C GLN A 170 10.42 12.44 -2.23
N ALA A 171 10.19 12.26 -3.54
CA ALA A 171 8.86 11.97 -4.08
C ALA A 171 8.32 10.62 -3.59
N ALA A 172 9.16 9.57 -3.58
CA ALA A 172 8.81 8.26 -3.04
C ALA A 172 8.39 8.34 -1.56
N ARG A 173 9.18 9.06 -0.75
CA ARG A 173 8.88 9.28 0.68
C ARG A 173 7.60 10.08 0.90
N ALA A 174 7.11 10.82 -0.07
CA ALA A 174 5.85 11.53 0.08
C ALA A 174 4.68 10.55 0.30
N PHE A 175 4.72 9.35 -0.31
CA PHE A 175 3.75 8.30 -0.01
C PHE A 175 3.89 7.77 1.42
N ASP A 176 5.12 7.57 1.91
CA ASP A 176 5.38 7.21 3.32
C ASP A 176 4.80 8.25 4.29
N ASP A 177 4.95 9.54 3.96
CA ASP A 177 4.43 10.64 4.76
C ASP A 177 2.89 10.63 4.82
N LEU A 178 2.22 10.25 3.73
CA LEU A 178 0.76 10.09 3.68
C LEU A 178 0.29 8.80 4.39
N THR A 179 1.03 7.70 4.27
CA THR A 179 0.79 6.47 5.07
C THR A 179 0.86 6.79 6.56
N ALA A 180 1.89 7.52 6.99
CA ALA A 180 2.07 7.86 8.40
C ALA A 180 0.93 8.72 8.96
N ASP A 181 0.30 9.56 8.14
CA ASP A 181 -0.93 10.27 8.54
C ASP A 181 -2.08 9.30 8.82
N LEU A 182 -2.25 8.27 7.99
CA LEU A 182 -3.29 7.25 8.13
C LEU A 182 -3.01 6.34 9.34
N ASP A 183 -1.75 5.94 9.57
CA ASP A 183 -1.31 5.19 10.75
C ASP A 183 -1.64 5.91 12.05
N ALA A 184 -1.56 7.25 12.03
CA ALA A 184 -1.90 8.10 13.17
C ALA A 184 -3.42 8.31 13.35
N GLY A 185 -4.27 7.72 12.49
CA GLY A 185 -5.72 7.95 12.45
C GLY A 185 -6.10 9.34 11.92
N GLY A 186 -5.17 10.01 11.25
CA GLY A 186 -5.37 11.29 10.59
C GLY A 186 -5.87 11.12 9.16
N ARG A 187 -6.43 12.21 8.62
CA ARG A 187 -6.59 12.33 7.17
C ARG A 187 -5.21 12.69 6.58
N PRO A 188 -4.82 12.15 5.41
CA PRO A 188 -3.61 12.59 4.74
C PRO A 188 -3.66 14.11 4.51
N ARG A 189 -2.55 14.80 4.81
CA ARG A 189 -2.46 16.25 4.69
C ARG A 189 -1.17 16.65 3.98
N PRO A 190 -1.21 16.83 2.65
CA PRO A 190 -0.07 17.34 1.92
C PRO A 190 0.48 18.63 2.53
N THR A 191 1.78 18.65 2.81
CA THR A 191 2.47 19.83 3.34
C THR A 191 3.31 20.56 2.30
N CYS A 192 3.50 19.96 1.12
CA CYS A 192 4.28 20.49 0.01
C CYS A 192 3.78 19.93 -1.34
N PRO A 193 4.15 20.52 -2.50
CA PRO A 193 3.70 20.04 -3.81
C PRO A 193 4.01 18.56 -4.09
N GLY A 194 5.13 18.04 -3.58
CA GLY A 194 5.49 16.63 -3.76
C GLY A 194 4.51 15.68 -3.06
N GLU A 195 4.05 16.04 -1.85
CA GLU A 195 3.01 15.30 -1.13
C GLU A 195 1.63 15.47 -1.79
N GLU A 196 1.37 16.63 -2.39
CA GLU A 196 0.11 16.87 -3.11
C GLU A 196 0.03 15.98 -4.37
N MET A 197 1.10 15.92 -5.18
CA MET A 197 1.15 15.03 -6.34
C MET A 197 1.00 13.56 -5.91
N ALA A 198 1.71 13.15 -4.86
CA ALA A 198 1.58 11.81 -4.31
C ALA A 198 0.15 11.52 -3.85
N PHE A 199 -0.53 12.52 -3.28
CA PHE A 199 -1.90 12.34 -2.80
C PHE A 199 -2.92 12.21 -3.93
N HIS A 200 -2.78 12.97 -5.02
CA HIS A 200 -3.58 12.76 -6.23
C HIS A 200 -3.40 11.36 -6.82
N LEU A 201 -2.15 10.89 -6.93
CA LEU A 201 -1.87 9.54 -7.42
C LEU A 201 -2.43 8.47 -6.47
N LEU A 202 -2.32 8.69 -5.16
CA LEU A 202 -2.90 7.82 -4.15
C LEU A 202 -4.41 7.69 -4.31
N LEU A 203 -5.15 8.79 -4.37
CA LEU A 203 -6.62 8.74 -4.50
C LEU A 203 -7.05 8.05 -5.80
N ARG A 204 -6.31 8.26 -6.90
CA ARG A 204 -6.61 7.62 -8.20
C ARG A 204 -6.42 6.12 -8.10
N ASN A 205 -5.25 5.71 -7.63
CA ASN A 205 -4.92 4.30 -7.48
C ASN A 205 -5.75 3.62 -6.38
N ALA A 206 -6.20 4.32 -5.34
CA ALA A 206 -7.07 3.76 -4.30
C ALA A 206 -8.46 3.43 -4.83
N ARG A 207 -9.00 4.28 -5.70
CA ARG A 207 -10.23 3.98 -6.44
C ARG A 207 -10.05 2.75 -7.34
N ASP A 208 -9.00 2.74 -8.16
CA ASP A 208 -8.71 1.63 -9.07
C ASP A 208 -8.48 0.32 -8.28
N ALA A 209 -7.76 0.37 -7.16
CA ALA A 209 -7.54 -0.74 -6.25
C ALA A 209 -8.83 -1.34 -5.70
N GLN A 210 -9.75 -0.48 -5.26
CA GLN A 210 -11.04 -0.91 -4.75
C GLN A 210 -11.91 -1.53 -5.86
N GLU A 211 -11.92 -0.94 -7.06
CA GLU A 211 -12.70 -1.42 -8.21
C GLU A 211 -12.17 -2.76 -8.76
N ASP A 212 -10.85 -2.89 -8.87
CA ASP A 212 -10.17 -4.06 -9.46
C ASP A 212 -9.78 -5.15 -8.43
N GLY A 213 -9.91 -4.86 -7.14
CA GLY A 213 -9.66 -5.81 -6.05
C GLY A 213 -8.18 -6.08 -5.77
N TRP A 214 -7.31 -5.10 -5.97
CA TRP A 214 -5.90 -5.15 -5.55
C TRP A 214 -5.65 -4.27 -4.32
N GLY A 215 -4.50 -4.41 -3.66
CA GLY A 215 -4.22 -3.71 -2.39
C GLY A 215 -4.81 -4.44 -1.18
N MET A 216 -5.78 -3.83 -0.49
CA MET A 216 -6.48 -4.47 0.63
C MET A 216 -7.36 -5.62 0.13
N ARG A 217 -7.30 -6.77 0.79
CA ARG A 217 -8.09 -7.92 0.35
C ARG A 217 -9.58 -7.73 0.69
N PRO A 218 -10.52 -8.18 -0.16
CA PRO A 218 -11.96 -8.05 0.12
C PRO A 218 -12.42 -8.69 1.44
N ASP A 219 -11.83 -9.83 1.84
CA ASP A 219 -12.11 -10.50 3.12
C ASP A 219 -11.72 -9.64 4.33
N GLU A 220 -10.65 -8.86 4.21
CA GLU A 220 -10.16 -7.98 5.28
C GLU A 220 -11.04 -6.73 5.40
N LEU A 221 -11.44 -6.16 4.26
CA LEU A 221 -12.36 -5.03 4.22
C LEU A 221 -13.74 -5.40 4.78
N ALA A 222 -14.22 -6.61 4.52
CA ALA A 222 -15.50 -7.12 5.04
C ALA A 222 -15.52 -7.26 6.57
N MET A 223 -14.37 -7.26 7.24
CA MET A 223 -14.26 -7.28 8.71
C MET A 223 -14.35 -5.88 9.32
N LEU A 224 -14.28 -4.82 8.51
CA LEU A 224 -14.38 -3.44 8.98
C LEU A 224 -15.85 -2.98 9.06
N PRO A 225 -16.17 -2.02 9.94
CA PRO A 225 -17.52 -1.48 10.03
C PRO A 225 -17.96 -0.82 8.72
N GLU A 226 -19.10 -1.25 8.19
CA GLU A 226 -19.72 -0.66 7.00
C GLU A 226 -20.34 0.72 7.29
N HIS A 227 -20.26 1.61 6.31
CA HIS A 227 -20.86 2.95 6.33
C HIS A 227 -21.36 3.37 4.93
N ALA A 228 -22.31 4.29 4.89
CA ALA A 228 -22.85 4.81 3.61
C ALA A 228 -21.83 5.64 2.81
N ASP A 229 -20.82 6.16 3.48
CA ASP A 229 -19.75 6.99 2.88
C ASP A 229 -18.53 6.14 2.49
N ASP A 230 -18.60 4.81 2.64
CA ASP A 230 -17.51 3.93 2.23
C ASP A 230 -17.23 4.09 0.74
N TYR A 231 -15.96 4.37 0.43
CA TYR A 231 -15.49 4.53 -0.95
C TYR A 231 -16.20 5.67 -1.72
N ASP A 232 -16.71 6.70 -1.03
CA ASP A 232 -17.16 7.94 -1.67
C ASP A 232 -15.94 8.75 -2.16
N TRP A 233 -15.29 8.21 -3.20
CA TRP A 233 -14.07 8.77 -3.77
C TRP A 233 -14.30 10.17 -4.32
N ASP A 234 -15.46 10.42 -4.95
CA ASP A 234 -15.78 11.73 -5.52
C ASP A 234 -15.80 12.80 -4.41
N THR A 235 -16.46 12.55 -3.28
CA THR A 235 -16.40 13.46 -2.12
C THR A 235 -14.98 13.52 -1.50
N ALA A 236 -14.25 12.41 -1.47
CA ALA A 236 -12.88 12.39 -0.96
C ALA A 236 -11.96 13.29 -1.80
N TYR A 237 -12.08 13.30 -3.13
CA TYR A 237 -11.36 14.22 -4.02
C TYR A 237 -11.72 15.67 -3.71
N GLU A 238 -13.01 15.98 -3.59
CA GLU A 238 -13.46 17.37 -3.36
C GLU A 238 -13.05 17.92 -1.98
N VAL A 239 -13.00 17.06 -0.94
CA VAL A 239 -12.81 17.51 0.45
C VAL A 239 -11.38 17.37 0.94
N LEU A 240 -10.65 16.34 0.51
CA LEU A 240 -9.29 16.09 1.01
C LEU A 240 -8.22 16.88 0.25
N LEU A 241 -8.46 17.20 -1.02
CA LEU A 241 -7.57 18.05 -1.80
C LEU A 241 -7.93 19.52 -1.54
N GLN A 242 -6.92 20.36 -1.27
CA GLN A 242 -7.15 21.80 -1.03
C GLN A 242 -7.46 22.53 -2.34
N ASP A 243 -6.78 22.15 -3.41
CA ASP A 243 -6.98 22.55 -4.80
C ASP A 243 -6.46 21.42 -5.71
N ASP A 244 -6.62 21.60 -7.02
CA ASP A 244 -6.16 20.68 -8.08
C ASP A 244 -5.17 21.36 -9.03
N ASP A 245 -4.55 22.47 -8.59
CA ASP A 245 -3.72 23.32 -9.44
C ASP A 245 -2.49 22.54 -9.95
N ILE A 246 -1.93 21.62 -9.15
CA ILE A 246 -0.81 20.77 -9.55
C ILE A 246 -1.13 19.92 -10.79
N LEU A 247 -2.40 19.61 -11.06
CA LEU A 247 -2.80 18.84 -12.23
C LEU A 247 -2.65 19.64 -13.54
N HIS A 248 -2.56 20.96 -13.46
CA HIS A 248 -2.23 21.80 -14.63
C HIS A 248 -0.84 21.49 -15.21
N LEU A 249 0.06 20.89 -14.42
CA LEU A 249 1.40 20.50 -14.89
C LEU A 249 1.40 19.35 -15.92
N PHE A 250 0.26 18.67 -16.09
CA PHE A 250 0.08 17.64 -17.12
C PHE A 250 -0.35 18.21 -18.48
N ASP A 251 -0.87 19.44 -18.52
CA ASP A 251 -1.29 20.07 -19.77
C ASP A 251 -0.10 20.72 -20.47
N ALA A 252 0.30 20.15 -21.61
CA ALA A 252 1.37 20.69 -22.44
C ALA A 252 1.12 22.12 -22.94
N GLN A 253 -0.14 22.58 -22.97
CA GLN A 253 -0.47 23.97 -23.33
C GLN A 253 -0.12 24.96 -22.22
N LEU A 254 0.12 24.45 -21.01
CA LEU A 254 0.46 25.22 -19.81
C LEU A 254 1.94 25.06 -19.43
N ASP A 255 2.78 24.47 -20.28
CA ASP A 255 4.23 24.35 -20.02
C ASP A 255 4.84 25.73 -19.66
N GLY A 256 5.52 25.83 -18.52
CA GLY A 256 6.03 27.08 -17.94
C GLY A 256 5.14 27.66 -16.84
N VAL A 257 3.93 27.14 -16.64
CA VAL A 257 3.03 27.54 -15.54
C VAL A 257 3.60 27.17 -14.18
N GLU A 258 4.56 26.26 -14.08
CA GLU A 258 5.21 25.91 -12.82
C GLU A 258 6.04 27.06 -12.22
N ASP A 259 6.46 28.02 -13.06
CA ASP A 259 7.23 29.19 -12.62
C ASP A 259 6.29 30.26 -12.03
N PRO A 260 6.44 30.62 -10.74
CA PRO A 260 5.60 31.62 -10.08
C PRO A 260 5.70 33.02 -10.69
N ASP A 261 6.75 33.31 -11.47
CA ASP A 261 6.92 34.60 -12.14
C ASP A 261 6.21 34.67 -13.51
N SER A 262 5.70 33.56 -14.04
CA SER A 262 4.96 33.54 -15.31
C SER A 262 3.62 34.27 -15.19
N ASP A 263 3.17 34.93 -16.27
CA ASP A 263 1.89 35.64 -16.27
C ASP A 263 0.71 34.71 -15.97
N GLN A 264 0.78 33.48 -16.46
CA GLN A 264 -0.26 32.48 -16.30
C GLN A 264 -0.33 31.96 -14.86
N ASN A 265 0.81 31.61 -14.25
CA ASN A 265 0.84 31.20 -12.84
C ASN A 265 0.29 32.31 -11.93
N ARG A 266 0.71 33.57 -12.12
CA ARG A 266 0.22 34.70 -11.32
C ARG A 266 -1.28 34.94 -11.48
N PHE A 267 -1.82 34.68 -12.67
CA PHE A 267 -3.26 34.75 -12.93
C PHE A 267 -4.02 33.64 -12.18
N MET A 268 -3.51 32.41 -12.21
CA MET A 268 -4.09 31.25 -11.52
C MET A 268 -3.87 31.26 -10.00
N ARG A 269 -2.79 31.92 -9.54
CA ARG A 269 -2.28 31.93 -8.16
C ARG A 269 -1.78 30.56 -7.68
N MET A 270 -1.31 29.76 -8.62
CA MET A 270 -0.81 28.40 -8.40
C MET A 270 0.40 28.38 -7.44
N GLY A 271 1.36 29.30 -7.57
CA GLY A 271 2.54 29.34 -6.68
C GLY A 271 3.75 28.60 -7.26
N ASP A 272 4.76 28.26 -6.44
CA ASP A 272 6.03 27.71 -6.96
C ASP A 272 5.99 26.19 -7.11
N TYR A 273 5.66 25.74 -8.31
CA TYR A 273 5.60 24.31 -8.67
C TYR A 273 6.80 23.84 -9.48
N ARG A 274 7.89 24.63 -9.55
CA ARG A 274 9.14 24.14 -10.14
C ARG A 274 9.63 22.94 -9.33
N PRO A 275 10.20 21.88 -9.96
CA PRO A 275 10.61 20.67 -9.24
C PRO A 275 11.53 20.94 -8.03
N ALA A 276 12.39 21.96 -8.10
CA ALA A 276 13.27 22.36 -7.00
C ALA A 276 12.55 22.91 -5.75
N ALA A 277 11.26 23.25 -5.87
CA ALA A 277 10.40 23.73 -4.79
C ALA A 277 9.45 22.66 -4.25
N TRP A 278 9.33 21.49 -4.89
CA TRP A 278 8.30 20.49 -4.55
C TRP A 278 8.33 19.97 -3.12
N PHE A 279 9.49 19.99 -2.47
CA PHE A 279 9.64 19.53 -1.08
C PHE A 279 9.82 20.69 -0.10
N ARG A 280 9.47 21.92 -0.53
CA ARG A 280 9.36 23.07 0.36
C ARG A 280 7.93 23.13 0.90
N PRO A 281 7.75 23.33 2.22
CA PRO A 281 6.42 23.43 2.79
C PRO A 281 5.60 24.57 2.19
N PHE A 282 4.31 24.36 2.01
CA PHE A 282 3.36 25.42 1.72
C PHE A 282 3.36 26.46 2.85
N SER A 283 3.02 27.71 2.50
CA SER A 283 3.03 28.82 3.46
C SER A 283 2.05 28.65 4.64
N ASN A 284 0.99 27.87 4.45
CA ASN A 284 -0.04 27.56 5.43
C ASN A 284 0.16 26.19 6.11
N ALA A 285 1.19 25.43 5.76
CA ALA A 285 1.42 24.08 6.27
C ALA A 285 2.48 24.06 7.39
N THR A 286 2.32 23.12 8.33
CA THR A 286 3.39 22.79 9.29
C THR A 286 4.36 21.81 8.61
N PRO A 287 5.67 22.10 8.56
CA PRO A 287 6.63 21.20 7.94
C PRO A 287 6.70 19.84 8.65
N ARG A 288 6.82 18.76 7.87
CA ARG A 288 7.17 17.42 8.38
C ARG A 288 8.54 17.44 9.09
N ASP A 289 8.78 16.49 10.02
CA ASP A 289 10.10 16.33 10.66
C ASP A 289 11.16 16.00 9.60
N GLY A 290 12.18 16.85 9.46
CA GLY A 290 13.25 16.68 8.48
C GLY A 290 14.20 15.49 8.76
N ARG A 291 14.11 14.85 9.93
CA ARG A 291 14.95 13.71 10.32
C ARG A 291 14.33 12.36 9.99
N ARG A 292 13.14 12.35 9.38
CA ARG A 292 12.46 11.11 8.97
C ARG A 292 13.31 10.31 7.97
N PRO A 293 13.38 8.98 8.13
CA PRO A 293 14.21 8.14 7.28
C PRO A 293 13.64 8.04 5.87
N PHE A 294 14.42 7.45 4.97
CA PHE A 294 13.93 6.89 3.70
C PHE A 294 13.83 5.37 3.85
N ARG A 295 12.97 4.72 3.06
CA ARG A 295 13.04 3.26 2.89
C ARG A 295 14.43 2.87 2.37
N ARG A 296 14.89 1.70 2.81
CA ARG A 296 16.19 1.15 2.43
C ARG A 296 16.12 0.59 1.02
#